data_AF-A0A4Q4D1U4-F1
#
_entry.id   AF-A0A4Q4D1U4-F1
#
_cell.length_a   1.000
_cell.length_b   1.000
_cell.length_c   1.000
_cell.angle_alpha   90.00
_cell.angle_beta   90.00
_cell.angle_gamma   90.00
#
_symmetry.space_group_name_H-M   'P 1'
#
loop_
_entity.id
_entity.type
_entity.pdbx_description
1 polymer ?
#
loop_
_entity_poly.entity_id
_entity_poly.type
_entity_poly.pdbx_seq_one_letter_code
_entity_poly.pdbx_strand_id
1 'polypeptide(L)'
;MTPEQLEEFGDRLDALRQEVLGKLGKEDADYIRMIVKRQQQFEIAGRALFYLPPAWPLAVAALSVSKILENMEIGHNVMHGQYDWMGDPKLNSRIYDWD
;
A
#
# COMPACT_ATOMS: atom_id res chain seq x y z
N MET A 1 -15.72 4.59 -36.93
CA MET A 1 -15.96 5.52 -35.81
C MET A 1 -15.95 6.91 -36.42
N THR A 2 -17.04 7.66 -36.28
CA THR A 2 -17.04 9.07 -36.68
C THR A 2 -16.27 9.89 -35.63
N PRO A 3 -15.78 11.10 -35.98
CA PRO A 3 -15.14 11.99 -35.01
C PRO A 3 -16.00 12.23 -33.77
N GLU A 4 -17.31 12.41 -33.94
CA GLU A 4 -18.23 12.65 -32.80
C GLU A 4 -18.33 11.43 -31.87
N GLN A 5 -18.35 10.21 -32.42
CA GLN A 5 -18.37 8.98 -31.62
C GLN A 5 -17.09 8.79 -30.80
N LEU A 6 -15.95 9.27 -31.31
CA LEU A 6 -14.68 9.20 -30.61
C LEU A 6 -14.63 10.20 -29.45
N GLU A 7 -15.16 11.41 -29.67
CA GLU A 7 -15.24 12.47 -28.67
C GLU A 7 -16.19 12.09 -27.52
N GLU A 8 -17.39 11.59 -27.84
CA GLU A 8 -18.35 11.09 -26.85
C GLU A 8 -17.80 9.92 -26.03
N PHE A 9 -16.99 9.05 -26.66
CA PHE A 9 -16.31 7.97 -25.95
C PHE A 9 -15.22 8.49 -24.99
N GLY A 10 -14.45 9.51 -25.42
CA GLY A 10 -13.47 10.19 -24.58
C GLY A 10 -14.11 10.80 -23.34
N ASP A 11 -15.20 11.54 -23.51
CA ASP A 11 -15.91 12.18 -22.40
C ASP A 11 -16.43 11.18 -21.38
N ARG A 12 -16.94 10.02 -21.83
CA ARG A 12 -17.39 8.95 -20.93
C ARG A 12 -16.25 8.31 -20.15
N LEU A 13 -15.10 8.11 -20.79
CA LEU A 13 -13.91 7.59 -20.11
C LEU A 13 -13.39 8.55 -19.06
N ASP A 14 -13.36 9.85 -19.36
CA ASP A 14 -12.93 10.86 -18.40
C ASP A 14 -13.93 11.01 -17.26
N ALA A 15 -15.23 10.98 -17.53
CA ALA A 15 -16.26 10.95 -16.49
C ALA A 15 -16.08 9.75 -15.54
N LEU A 16 -15.83 8.55 -16.09
CA LEU A 16 -15.57 7.35 -15.31
C LEU A 16 -14.27 7.47 -14.49
N ARG A 17 -13.20 8.00 -15.09
CA ARG A 17 -11.94 8.27 -14.38
C ARG A 17 -12.18 9.20 -13.20
N GLN A 18 -12.91 10.29 -13.39
CA GLN A 18 -13.21 11.24 -12.32
C GLN A 18 -14.04 10.61 -11.20
N GLU A 19 -15.00 9.75 -11.55
CA GLU A 19 -15.78 9.01 -10.55
C GLU A 19 -14.90 8.07 -9.71
N VAL A 20 -13.98 7.34 -10.35
CA VAL A 20 -13.07 6.42 -9.65
C VAL A 20 -12.06 7.18 -8.79
N LEU A 21 -11.46 8.26 -9.31
CA LEU A 21 -10.56 9.10 -8.55
C LEU A 21 -11.28 9.81 -7.39
N GLY A 22 -12.55 10.16 -7.55
CA GLY A 22 -13.37 10.73 -6.49
C GLY A 22 -13.72 9.75 -5.35
N LYS A 23 -13.58 8.44 -5.60
CA LYS A 23 -13.72 7.39 -4.57
C LYS A 23 -12.42 7.20 -3.79
N LEU A 24 -11.27 7.42 -4.42
CA LEU A 24 -9.98 7.40 -3.74
C LEU A 24 -9.90 8.57 -2.77
N GLY A 25 -9.56 8.27 -1.52
CA GLY A 25 -9.65 9.31 -0.52
C GLY A 25 -8.90 9.05 0.77
N LYS A 26 -9.27 9.83 1.76
CA LYS A 26 -8.66 9.81 3.09
C LYS A 26 -8.70 8.43 3.74
N GLU A 27 -9.76 7.65 3.50
CA GLU A 27 -9.91 6.31 4.07
C GLU A 27 -8.83 5.35 3.56
N ASP A 28 -8.58 5.30 2.25
CA ASP A 28 -7.52 4.49 1.65
C ASP A 28 -6.13 4.93 2.13
N ALA A 29 -5.91 6.24 2.19
CA ALA A 29 -4.65 6.81 2.67
C ALA A 29 -4.40 6.52 4.16
N ASP A 30 -5.43 6.63 4.99
CA ASP A 30 -5.34 6.32 6.43
C ASP A 30 -5.18 4.81 6.64
N TYR A 31 -5.80 3.97 5.82
CA TYR A 31 -5.63 2.52 5.84
C TYR A 31 -4.18 2.11 5.58
N ILE A 32 -3.58 2.52 4.46
CA ILE A 32 -2.20 2.10 4.14
C ILE A 32 -1.19 2.63 5.17
N ARG A 33 -1.36 3.87 5.64
CA ARG A 33 -0.52 4.42 6.72
C ARG A 33 -0.65 3.63 8.01
N MET A 34 -1.84 3.17 8.35
CA MET A 34 -2.07 2.29 9.50
C MET A 34 -1.37 0.93 9.30
N ILE A 35 -1.46 0.32 8.12
CA ILE A 35 -0.79 -0.95 7.82
C ILE A 35 0.73 -0.81 7.94
N VAL A 36 1.31 0.23 7.32
CA VAL A 36 2.76 0.54 7.44
C VAL A 36 3.17 0.67 8.90
N LYS A 37 2.38 1.40 9.71
CA LYS A 37 2.66 1.55 11.14
C LYS A 37 2.59 0.21 11.89
N ARG A 38 1.61 -0.64 11.58
CA ARG A 38 1.47 -1.97 12.21
C ARG A 38 2.63 -2.89 11.83
N GLN A 39 3.03 -2.90 10.57
CA GLN A 39 4.20 -3.62 10.09
C GLN A 39 5.43 -3.22 10.91
N GLN A 40 5.73 -1.93 11.03
CA GLN A 40 6.89 -1.43 11.77
C GLN A 40 6.83 -1.79 13.26
N GLN A 41 5.64 -1.74 13.86
CA GLN A 41 5.44 -2.16 15.26
C GLN A 41 5.73 -3.64 15.46
N PHE A 42 5.25 -4.51 14.57
CA PHE A 42 5.56 -5.95 14.63
C PHE A 42 7.04 -6.23 14.40
N GLU A 43 7.68 -5.51 13.48
CA GLU A 43 9.12 -5.64 13.25
C GLU A 43 9.93 -5.29 14.50
N ILE A 44 9.68 -4.11 15.07
CA ILE A 44 10.39 -3.61 16.25
C ILE A 44 10.14 -4.53 17.44
N ALA A 45 8.88 -4.92 17.68
CA ALA A 45 8.52 -5.83 18.77
C ALA A 45 9.15 -7.21 18.58
N GLY A 46 9.12 -7.76 17.37
CA GLY A 46 9.73 -9.04 17.04
C GLY A 46 11.24 -9.03 17.28
N ARG A 47 11.93 -7.98 16.81
CA ARG A 47 13.38 -7.79 17.05
C ARG A 47 13.69 -7.66 18.53
N ALA A 48 12.90 -6.91 19.29
CA ALA A 48 13.10 -6.74 20.73
C ALA A 48 12.88 -8.06 21.50
N LEU A 49 11.82 -8.81 21.19
CA LEU A 49 11.50 -10.09 21.82
C LEU A 49 12.58 -11.15 21.58
N PHE A 50 13.31 -11.06 20.47
CA PHE A 50 14.38 -12.00 20.15
C PHE A 50 15.51 -12.00 21.20
N TYR A 51 15.73 -10.87 21.89
CA TYR A 51 16.73 -10.73 22.95
C TYR A 51 16.24 -11.16 24.34
N LEU A 52 14.99 -11.60 24.48
CA LEU A 52 14.39 -12.01 25.75
C LEU A 52 14.06 -13.50 25.76
N PRO A 53 15.01 -14.42 26.01
CA PRO A 53 14.69 -15.83 26.15
C PRO A 53 13.69 -16.06 27.30
N PRO A 54 12.67 -16.94 27.14
CA PRO A 54 12.41 -17.82 26.00
C PRO A 54 11.38 -17.26 24.97
N ALA A 55 11.25 -15.94 24.83
CA ALA A 55 10.25 -15.31 23.95
C ALA A 55 10.53 -15.42 22.44
N TRP A 56 11.58 -16.15 22.03
CA TRP A 56 11.94 -16.35 20.63
C TRP A 56 10.80 -16.89 19.73
N PRO A 57 9.85 -17.73 20.19
CA PRO A 57 8.73 -18.14 19.33
C PRO A 57 7.80 -16.97 19.00
N LEU A 58 7.53 -16.09 19.99
CA LEU A 58 6.74 -14.88 19.78
C LEU A 58 7.48 -13.88 18.90
N ALA A 59 8.80 -13.79 19.04
CA ALA A 59 9.64 -12.99 18.17
C ALA A 59 9.51 -13.42 16.70
N VAL A 60 9.64 -14.73 16.43
CA VAL A 60 9.48 -15.29 15.08
C VAL A 60 8.08 -15.06 14.53
N ALA A 61 7.04 -15.25 15.34
CA ALA A 61 5.66 -14.99 14.93
C ALA A 61 5.44 -13.52 14.56
N ALA A 62 5.90 -12.58 15.39
CA ALA A 62 5.80 -11.14 15.12
C ALA A 62 6.56 -10.72 13.85
N LEU A 63 7.79 -11.20 13.67
CA LEU A 63 8.58 -10.92 12.47
C LEU A 63 7.95 -11.50 11.20
N SER A 64 7.33 -12.68 11.32
CA SER A 64 6.61 -13.32 10.20
C SER A 64 5.40 -12.49 9.78
N VAL A 65 4.59 -12.01 10.74
CA VAL A 65 3.46 -11.11 10.46
C VAL A 65 3.97 -9.81 9.81
N SER A 66 5.04 -9.23 10.34
CA SER A 66 5.67 -8.03 9.77
C SER A 66 6.05 -8.24 8.30
N LYS A 67 6.73 -9.35 7.96
CA LYS A 67 7.17 -9.59 6.57
C LYS A 67 6.00 -9.90 5.65
N ILE A 68 4.94 -10.54 6.14
CA ILE A 68 3.72 -10.76 5.34
C ILE A 68 3.06 -9.43 4.99
N LEU A 69 2.89 -8.53 5.96
CA LEU A 69 2.33 -7.19 5.70
C LEU A 69 3.19 -6.40 4.72
N GLU A 70 4.51 -6.45 4.89
CA GLU A 70 5.43 -5.76 4.00
C GLU A 70 5.34 -6.28 2.56
N ASN A 71 5.34 -7.61 2.38
CA ASN A 71 5.37 -8.18 1.03
C ASN A 71 4.01 -8.13 0.33
N MET A 72 2.94 -8.53 1.03
CA MET A 72 1.64 -8.78 0.38
C MET A 72 0.74 -7.56 0.39
N GLU A 73 0.82 -6.71 1.42
CA GLU A 73 -0.10 -5.58 1.57
C GLU A 73 0.53 -4.25 1.16
N ILE A 74 1.80 -4.02 1.51
CA ILE A 74 2.48 -2.76 1.22
C ILE A 74 3.20 -2.86 -0.13
N GLY A 75 4.23 -3.70 -0.22
CA GLY A 75 5.09 -3.82 -1.40
C GLY A 75 4.32 -4.16 -2.68
N HIS A 76 3.49 -5.20 -2.65
CA HIS A 76 2.68 -5.60 -3.81
C HIS A 76 1.79 -4.45 -4.33
N ASN A 77 1.02 -3.83 -3.45
CA ASN A 77 0.08 -2.77 -3.83
C ASN A 77 0.79 -1.48 -4.28
N VAL A 78 1.87 -1.09 -3.59
CA VAL A 78 2.68 0.07 -3.96
C VAL A 78 3.36 -0.15 -5.32
N MET A 79 3.95 -1.32 -5.56
CA MET A 79 4.58 -1.63 -6.85
C MET A 79 3.57 -1.68 -8.01
N HIS A 80 2.31 -2.03 -7.74
CA HIS A 80 1.23 -1.91 -8.70
C HIS A 80 0.71 -0.48 -8.91
N GLY A 81 1.27 0.51 -8.21
CA GLY A 81 0.91 1.93 -8.35
C GLY A 81 -0.37 2.33 -7.64
N GLN A 82 -0.92 1.46 -6.78
CA GLN A 82 -2.21 1.68 -6.12
C GLN A 82 -2.24 2.99 -5.30
N TYR A 83 -1.09 3.43 -4.80
CA TYR A 83 -0.95 4.57 -3.91
C TYR A 83 -0.24 5.79 -4.54
N ASP A 84 0.10 5.74 -5.83
CA ASP A 84 0.86 6.82 -6.51
C ASP A 84 0.11 8.15 -6.52
N TRP A 85 -1.22 8.11 -6.55
CA TRP A 85 -2.09 9.28 -6.49
C TRP A 85 -1.94 10.10 -5.19
N MET A 86 -1.44 9.50 -4.11
CA MET A 86 -1.22 10.20 -2.85
C MET A 86 0.00 11.14 -2.92
N GLY A 87 0.89 10.97 -3.89
CA GLY A 87 2.15 11.73 -3.98
C GLY A 87 3.09 11.51 -2.80
N ASP A 88 2.92 10.43 -2.03
CA ASP A 88 3.77 10.11 -0.88
C ASP A 88 5.08 9.45 -1.38
N PRO A 89 6.26 10.06 -1.14
CA PRO A 89 7.53 9.50 -1.61
C PRO A 89 7.85 8.13 -1.00
N LYS A 90 7.27 7.78 0.16
CA LYS A 90 7.49 6.47 0.78
C LYS A 90 6.62 5.37 0.19
N LEU A 91 5.59 5.71 -0.58
CA LEU A 91 4.62 4.76 -1.15
C LEU A 91 4.50 4.95 -2.66
N ASN A 92 5.58 5.42 -3.31
CA ASN A 92 5.61 5.68 -4.73
C ASN A 92 6.24 4.51 -5.48
N SER A 93 5.48 3.91 -6.41
CA SER A 93 5.84 2.72 -7.17
C SER A 93 7.20 2.78 -7.87
N ARG A 94 7.66 3.98 -8.27
CA ARG A 94 8.89 4.16 -9.05
C ARG A 94 10.16 4.14 -8.20
N ILE A 95 10.04 4.46 -6.93
CA ILE A 95 11.16 4.57 -5.99
C ILE A 95 11.02 3.66 -4.78
N TYR A 96 9.89 2.96 -4.66
CA TYR A 96 9.65 2.02 -3.58
C TYR A 96 10.65 0.88 -3.66
N ASP A 97 11.46 0.74 -2.62
CA ASP A 97 12.39 -0.37 -2.47
C ASP A 97 11.70 -1.48 -1.69
N TRP A 98 11.82 -2.71 -2.20
CA TRP A 98 11.18 -3.88 -1.63
C TRP A 98 12.22 -4.73 -0.93
N ASP A 99 12.68 -4.27 0.25
CA ASP A 99 13.48 -5.09 1.17
C ASP A 99 13.44 -4.63 2.64
#